data_AF-A0A142V8D1-F1
#
_entry.id   AF-A0A142V8D1-F1
#
_cell.length_a   1.000
_cell.length_b   1.000
_cell.length_c   1.000
_cell.angle_alpha   90.00
_cell.angle_beta   90.00
_cell.angle_gamma   90.00
#
_symmetry.space_group_name_H-M   'P 1'
#
loop_
_entity.id
_entity.type
_entity.pdbx_description
1 polymer ?
#
loop_
_entity_poly.entity_id
_entity_poly.type
_entity_poly.pdbx_seq_one_letter_code
_entity_poly.pdbx_strand_id
1 'polypeptide(L)'
;MKDPFISILNQKFNTDVMPRPEQSIWRRLATEYESHIVQESQRHFTAARVGINQCMRCGLCCYQYPCIPRPEEIEPIAKYLGLTILELINNYMVIDTADCKTYFLRWAKHREEDIIGKMIPPARTFDREYCIFYDKENKHCLIHPVRPQEAKIVKCWRANSGNDRSCWGITAWNSDHILYFLPDFSPHILEDNKYVPPKSSMLPSKY
;
A
#
# COMPACT_ATOMS: atom_id res chain seq x y z
N MET A 1 -16.65 0.39 -7.63
CA MET A 1 -16.47 0.35 -6.17
C MET A 1 -15.45 1.41 -5.82
N LYS A 2 -15.77 2.39 -4.96
CA LYS A 2 -14.76 3.33 -4.46
C LYS A 2 -13.90 2.58 -3.46
N ASP A 3 -12.58 2.60 -3.64
CA ASP A 3 -11.66 1.99 -2.71
C ASP A 3 -11.67 2.86 -1.43
N PRO A 4 -12.10 2.32 -0.28
CA PRO A 4 -12.21 3.10 0.93
C PRO A 4 -10.82 3.57 1.43
N PHE A 5 -9.72 2.94 1.02
CA PHE A 5 -8.37 3.42 1.30
C PHE A 5 -8.00 4.67 0.49
N ILE A 6 -8.45 4.76 -0.77
CA ILE A 6 -8.27 5.99 -1.56
C ILE A 6 -9.07 7.16 -0.96
N SER A 7 -10.19 6.88 -0.28
CA SER A 7 -10.89 7.93 0.48
C SER A 7 -10.06 8.49 1.65
N ILE A 8 -9.22 7.65 2.29
CA ILE A 8 -8.26 8.08 3.32
C ILE A 8 -7.08 8.82 2.69
N LEU A 9 -6.56 8.35 1.55
CA LEU A 9 -5.54 9.09 0.80
C LEU A 9 -6.08 10.43 0.26
N ASN A 10 -7.37 10.57 -0.03
CA ASN A 10 -7.96 11.87 -0.35
C ASN A 10 -8.06 12.80 0.88
N GLN A 11 -8.12 12.24 2.10
CA GLN A 11 -7.98 12.99 3.35
C GLN A 11 -6.50 13.41 3.60
N LYS A 12 -5.51 12.58 3.20
CA LYS A 12 -4.04 12.85 3.26
C LYS A 12 -3.64 14.21 2.67
N PHE A 13 -4.39 14.71 1.68
CA PHE A 13 -4.05 15.94 0.94
C PHE A 13 -5.02 17.10 1.16
N ASN A 14 -5.93 16.97 2.14
CA ASN A 14 -6.90 18.02 2.50
C ASN A 14 -6.53 18.78 3.78
N THR A 15 -5.35 18.51 4.36
CA THR A 15 -4.83 19.16 5.56
C THR A 15 -3.98 20.39 5.22
N ASP A 16 -3.96 21.40 6.11
CA ASP A 16 -3.21 22.67 6.02
C ASP A 16 -1.67 22.53 5.86
N VAL A 17 -1.15 21.31 5.78
CA VAL A 17 0.27 20.96 5.72
C VAL A 17 0.85 21.04 4.29
N MET A 18 0.02 20.93 3.24
CA MET A 18 0.48 20.92 1.84
C MET A 18 -0.05 22.13 1.02
N PRO A 19 0.79 22.81 0.22
CA PRO A 19 0.37 23.90 -0.66
C PRO A 19 -0.75 23.50 -1.65
N ARG A 20 -1.71 24.41 -1.89
CA ARG A 20 -2.87 24.18 -2.78
C ARG A 20 -2.57 23.61 -4.18
N PRO A 21 -1.50 24.03 -4.90
CA PRO A 21 -1.16 23.45 -6.20
C PRO A 21 -0.80 21.97 -6.12
N GLU A 22 -0.11 21.55 -5.06
CA GLU A 22 0.28 20.16 -4.84
C GLU A 22 -0.94 19.29 -4.54
N GLN A 23 -1.89 19.79 -3.73
CA GLN A 23 -3.17 19.10 -3.47
C GLN A 23 -3.92 18.75 -4.77
N SER A 24 -3.84 19.60 -5.80
CA SER A 24 -4.49 19.35 -7.10
C SER A 24 -3.83 18.20 -7.88
N ILE A 25 -2.50 18.09 -7.83
CA ILE A 25 -1.73 17.01 -8.45
C ILE A 25 -2.05 15.68 -7.76
N TRP A 26 -2.13 15.70 -6.42
CA TRP A 26 -2.42 14.50 -5.63
C TRP A 26 -3.81 13.93 -5.88
N ARG A 27 -4.84 14.78 -5.89
CA ARG A 27 -6.20 14.36 -6.23
C ARG A 27 -6.26 13.77 -7.65
N ARG A 28 -5.51 14.34 -8.59
CA ARG A 28 -5.41 13.81 -9.95
C ARG A 28 -4.78 12.41 -9.96
N LEU A 29 -3.62 12.23 -9.30
CA LEU A 29 -2.95 10.93 -9.20
C LEU A 29 -3.84 9.85 -8.55
N ALA A 30 -4.54 10.20 -7.47
CA ALA A 30 -5.48 9.31 -6.82
C ALA A 30 -6.65 8.91 -7.75
N THR A 31 -7.20 9.87 -8.49
CA THR A 31 -8.31 9.64 -9.45
C THR A 31 -7.86 8.75 -10.62
N GLU A 32 -6.66 9.02 -11.16
CA GLU A 32 -6.06 8.19 -12.21
C GLU A 32 -5.79 6.78 -11.73
N TYR A 33 -5.32 6.63 -10.49
CA TYR A 33 -5.10 5.33 -9.87
C TYR A 33 -6.41 4.56 -9.67
N GLU A 34 -7.46 5.17 -9.13
CA GLU A 34 -8.79 4.54 -9.00
C GLU A 34 -9.31 4.06 -10.36
N SER A 35 -9.20 4.91 -11.39
CA SER A 35 -9.62 4.59 -12.75
C SER A 35 -8.84 3.40 -13.30
N HIS A 36 -7.53 3.35 -13.05
CA HIS A 36 -6.66 2.24 -13.44
C HIS A 36 -7.04 0.95 -12.72
N ILE A 37 -7.30 0.98 -11.42
CA ILE A 37 -7.73 -0.20 -10.65
C ILE A 37 -9.07 -0.75 -11.16
N VAL A 38 -10.01 0.12 -11.55
CA VAL A 38 -11.27 -0.32 -12.16
C VAL A 38 -11.02 -1.07 -13.46
N GLN A 39 -10.16 -0.55 -14.34
CA GLN A 39 -9.79 -1.23 -15.58
C GLN A 39 -9.09 -2.57 -15.30
N GLU A 40 -8.14 -2.58 -14.37
CA GLU A 40 -7.38 -3.78 -14.03
C GLU A 40 -8.27 -4.87 -13.41
N SER A 41 -9.31 -4.48 -12.65
CA SER A 41 -10.29 -5.42 -12.09
C SER A 41 -11.04 -6.23 -13.16
N GLN A 42 -11.21 -5.67 -14.37
CA GLN A 42 -11.87 -6.35 -15.48
C GLN A 42 -11.00 -7.46 -16.08
N ARG A 43 -9.68 -7.38 -15.90
CA ARG A 43 -8.70 -8.38 -16.36
C ARG A 43 -8.53 -9.53 -15.38
N HIS A 44 -8.99 -9.35 -14.14
CA HIS A 44 -8.87 -10.33 -13.07
C HIS A 44 -10.11 -11.23 -12.98
N PHE A 45 -9.88 -12.55 -12.86
CA PHE A 45 -10.92 -13.53 -12.55
C PHE A 45 -11.13 -13.61 -11.04
N THR A 46 -11.77 -12.60 -10.48
CA THR A 46 -12.00 -12.49 -9.03
C THR A 46 -13.06 -13.49 -8.58
N ALA A 47 -13.01 -13.87 -7.29
CA ALA A 47 -13.99 -14.76 -6.69
C ALA A 47 -15.42 -14.25 -6.81
N ALA A 48 -15.62 -12.92 -6.67
CA ALA A 48 -16.91 -12.27 -6.89
C ALA A 48 -17.46 -12.48 -8.30
N ARG A 49 -16.59 -12.40 -9.32
CA ARG A 49 -16.97 -12.52 -10.72
C ARG A 49 -17.41 -13.93 -11.10
N VAL A 50 -16.81 -14.94 -10.47
CA VAL A 50 -17.09 -16.35 -10.77
C VAL A 50 -17.97 -17.04 -9.72
N GLY A 51 -18.51 -16.30 -8.75
CA GLY A 51 -19.43 -16.83 -7.74
C GLY A 51 -18.78 -17.74 -6.69
N ILE A 52 -17.48 -17.57 -6.43
CA ILE A 52 -16.73 -18.37 -5.44
C ILE A 52 -16.64 -17.60 -4.11
N ASN A 53 -16.77 -18.32 -2.98
CA ASN A 53 -16.81 -17.75 -1.64
C ASN A 53 -15.48 -17.82 -0.87
N GLN A 54 -14.37 -17.94 -1.59
CA GLN A 54 -13.01 -18.01 -1.03
C GLN A 54 -11.99 -17.27 -1.89
N CYS A 55 -10.85 -16.94 -1.30
CA CYS A 55 -9.76 -16.28 -2.01
C CYS A 55 -9.24 -17.19 -3.13
N MET A 56 -9.36 -16.72 -4.37
CA MET A 56 -8.85 -17.43 -5.56
C MET A 56 -7.41 -17.06 -5.91
N ARG A 57 -6.72 -16.28 -5.06
CA ARG A 57 -5.37 -15.76 -5.33
C ARG A 57 -5.28 -15.06 -6.69
N CYS A 58 -6.35 -14.37 -7.09
CA CYS A 58 -6.45 -13.78 -8.43
C CYS A 58 -5.44 -12.68 -8.72
N GLY A 59 -4.84 -12.06 -7.69
CA GLY A 59 -3.86 -10.97 -7.80
C GLY A 59 -4.44 -9.57 -7.64
N LEU A 60 -5.75 -9.37 -7.75
CA LEU A 60 -6.33 -8.03 -7.78
C LEU A 60 -6.04 -7.21 -6.50
N CYS A 61 -6.20 -7.82 -5.32
CA CYS A 61 -5.89 -7.16 -4.05
C CYS A 61 -4.39 -6.90 -3.87
N CYS A 62 -3.53 -7.74 -4.47
CA CYS A 62 -2.09 -7.52 -4.47
C CYS A 62 -1.68 -6.39 -5.43
N TYR A 63 -2.45 -6.16 -6.49
CA TYR A 63 -2.21 -5.08 -7.45
C TYR A 63 -2.69 -3.71 -6.94
N GLN A 64 -3.73 -3.72 -6.09
CA GLN A 64 -4.26 -2.54 -5.42
C GLN A 64 -3.27 -1.98 -4.38
N TYR A 65 -3.73 -1.04 -3.55
CA TYR A 65 -2.93 -0.59 -2.42
C TYR A 65 -2.66 -1.80 -1.50
N PRO A 66 -1.39 -2.13 -1.19
CA PRO A 66 -1.08 -3.35 -0.44
C PRO A 66 -1.71 -3.30 0.96
N CYS A 67 -2.20 -4.44 1.45
CA CYS A 67 -2.65 -4.52 2.83
C CYS A 67 -1.54 -4.13 3.80
N ILE A 68 -1.91 -3.48 4.90
CA ILE A 68 -0.95 -3.05 5.90
C ILE A 68 -0.93 -4.12 7.00
N PRO A 69 0.22 -4.74 7.34
CA PRO A 69 0.31 -5.55 8.54
C PRO A 69 0.12 -4.69 9.78
N ARG A 70 -0.55 -5.22 10.79
CA ARG A 70 -0.49 -4.61 12.13
C ARG A 70 0.89 -4.81 12.75
N PRO A 71 1.32 -3.97 13.70
CA PRO A 71 2.61 -4.13 14.38
C PRO A 71 2.84 -5.55 14.90
N GLU A 72 1.84 -6.13 15.58
CA GLU A 72 1.89 -7.47 16.14
C GLU A 72 1.95 -8.60 15.09
N GLU A 73 1.67 -8.31 13.82
CA GLU A 73 1.70 -9.30 12.73
C GLU A 73 3.06 -9.39 12.04
N ILE A 74 3.96 -8.42 12.26
CA ILE A 74 5.27 -8.36 11.58
C ILE A 74 6.17 -9.55 11.99
N GLU A 75 6.32 -9.79 13.29
CA GLU A 75 7.17 -10.86 13.81
C GLU A 75 6.69 -12.27 13.37
N PRO A 76 5.39 -12.63 13.48
CA PRO A 76 4.89 -13.90 12.95
C PRO A 76 5.18 -14.12 11.45
N ILE A 77 5.10 -13.06 10.65
CA ILE A 77 5.37 -13.14 9.20
C ILE A 77 6.87 -13.33 8.94
N ALA A 78 7.73 -12.59 9.65
CA ALA A 78 9.18 -12.77 9.57
C ALA A 78 9.59 -14.21 9.92
N LYS A 79 9.04 -14.74 11.02
CA LYS A 79 9.26 -16.13 11.45
C LYS A 79 8.80 -17.15 10.41
N TYR A 80 7.65 -16.93 9.77
CA TYR A 80 7.14 -17.82 8.72
C TYR A 80 8.07 -17.87 7.50
N LEU A 81 8.69 -16.73 7.16
CA LEU A 81 9.64 -16.62 6.06
C LEU A 81 11.07 -17.03 6.42
N GLY A 82 11.35 -17.34 7.70
CA GLY A 82 12.70 -17.65 8.18
C GLY A 82 13.63 -16.43 8.18
N LEU A 83 13.07 -15.23 8.36
CA LEU A 83 13.79 -13.96 8.35
C LEU A 83 13.78 -13.33 9.75
N THR A 84 14.79 -12.52 10.03
CA THR A 84 14.70 -11.50 11.08
C THR A 84 13.70 -10.41 10.68
N ILE A 85 13.23 -9.63 11.66
CA ILE A 85 12.37 -8.47 11.41
C ILE A 85 13.07 -7.46 10.49
N LEU A 86 14.36 -7.20 10.72
CA LEU A 86 15.11 -6.23 9.92
C LEU A 86 15.29 -6.70 8.47
N GLU A 87 15.53 -7.99 8.24
CA GLU A 87 15.56 -8.56 6.89
C GLU A 87 14.18 -8.50 6.22
N LEU A 88 13.10 -8.79 6.94
CA LEU A 88 11.75 -8.63 6.40
C LEU A 88 11.51 -7.20 5.92
N ILE A 89 11.90 -6.20 6.71
CA ILE A 89 11.76 -4.79 6.37
C ILE A 89 12.62 -4.45 5.15
N ASN A 90 13.91 -4.80 5.19
CA ASN A 90 14.90 -4.45 4.15
C ASN A 90 14.75 -5.23 2.85
N ASN A 91 13.92 -6.28 2.82
CA ASN A 91 13.67 -7.07 1.61
C ASN A 91 12.25 -6.91 1.06
N TYR A 92 11.27 -6.43 1.87
CA TYR A 92 9.85 -6.48 1.47
C TYR A 92 8.98 -5.30 1.87
N MET A 93 9.48 -4.31 2.63
CA MET A 93 8.63 -3.26 3.18
C MET A 93 9.09 -1.85 2.83
N VAL A 94 8.15 -0.92 2.84
CA VAL A 94 8.41 0.52 2.80
C VAL A 94 7.73 1.18 4.00
N ILE A 95 8.26 2.33 4.42
CA ILE A 95 7.66 3.16 5.46
C ILE A 95 6.71 4.14 4.78
N ASP A 96 5.46 4.19 5.21
CA ASP A 96 4.42 5.08 4.66
C ASP A 96 3.76 5.86 5.81
N THR A 97 3.04 6.91 5.45
CA THR A 97 2.29 7.75 6.40
C THR A 97 1.07 8.35 5.70
N ALA A 98 -0.02 8.46 6.45
CA ALA A 98 -1.27 9.05 5.98
C ALA A 98 -1.45 10.52 6.44
N ASP A 99 -0.76 10.93 7.50
CA ASP A 99 -0.94 12.22 8.17
C ASP A 99 0.38 12.92 8.52
N CYS A 100 1.52 12.35 8.11
CA CYS A 100 2.88 12.78 8.47
C CYS A 100 3.14 12.81 9.98
N LYS A 101 2.36 12.05 10.76
CA LYS A 101 2.49 11.92 12.22
C LYS A 101 2.62 10.46 12.64
N THR A 102 1.80 9.61 12.03
CA THR A 102 1.81 8.17 12.24
C THR A 102 2.52 7.51 11.07
N TYR A 103 3.62 6.82 11.36
CA TYR A 103 4.42 6.10 10.37
C TYR A 103 4.19 4.61 10.56
N PHE A 104 4.01 3.91 9.44
CA PHE A 104 3.71 2.48 9.44
C PHE A 104 4.47 1.77 8.34
N LEU A 105 4.70 0.48 8.56
CA LEU A 105 5.30 -0.39 7.56
C LEU A 105 4.20 -1.03 6.73
N ARG A 106 4.37 -1.04 5.41
CA ARG A 106 3.52 -1.80 4.49
C ARG A 106 4.37 -2.60 3.51
N TRP A 107 3.75 -3.60 2.89
CA TRP A 107 4.42 -4.34 1.82
C TRP A 107 4.77 -3.39 0.67
N ALA A 108 5.99 -3.54 0.15
CA ALA A 108 6.41 -2.90 -1.08
C ALA A 108 5.66 -3.50 -2.27
N LYS A 109 5.56 -2.73 -3.34
CA LYS A 109 5.25 -3.22 -4.70
C LYS A 109 6.56 -3.54 -5.42
N HIS A 110 6.51 -4.37 -6.47
CA HIS A 110 7.72 -4.63 -7.29
C HIS A 110 8.33 -3.36 -7.90
N ARG A 111 7.51 -2.34 -8.17
CA ARG A 111 8.01 -1.04 -8.62
C ARG A 111 8.74 -0.25 -7.54
N GLU A 112 8.60 -0.60 -6.27
CA GLU A 112 9.16 0.08 -5.10
C GLU A 112 10.41 -0.62 -4.55
N GLU A 113 10.95 -1.62 -5.26
CA GLU A 113 12.15 -2.36 -4.86
C GLU A 113 13.38 -1.45 -4.65
N ASP A 114 13.45 -0.31 -5.37
CA ASP A 114 14.50 0.71 -5.25
C ASP A 114 14.48 1.48 -3.91
N ILE A 115 13.37 1.41 -3.17
CA ILE A 115 13.13 2.19 -1.95
C ILE A 115 12.71 1.32 -0.75
N ILE A 116 12.91 0.01 -0.82
CA ILE A 116 12.67 -0.89 0.31
C ILE A 116 13.50 -0.46 1.53
N GLY A 117 12.91 -0.59 2.73
CA GLY A 117 13.46 -0.13 4.00
C GLY A 117 13.44 1.39 4.19
N LYS A 118 13.00 2.15 3.18
CA LYS A 118 12.93 3.61 3.21
C LYS A 118 11.50 4.11 3.23
N MET A 119 11.37 5.39 3.52
CA MET A 119 10.09 6.08 3.42
C MET A 119 9.70 6.33 1.98
N ILE A 120 8.45 6.01 1.65
CA ILE A 120 7.93 6.18 0.31
C ILE A 120 7.65 7.66 0.00
N PRO A 121 8.15 8.19 -1.13
CA PRO A 121 7.72 9.50 -1.62
C PRO A 121 6.20 9.48 -1.91
N PRO A 122 5.43 10.51 -1.54
CA PRO A 122 3.98 10.49 -1.71
C PRO A 122 3.50 10.14 -3.14
N ALA A 123 4.26 10.50 -4.18
CA ALA A 123 4.00 10.17 -5.59
C ALA A 123 4.01 8.68 -5.90
N ARG A 124 4.88 7.93 -5.22
CA ARG A 124 5.08 6.50 -5.43
C ARG A 124 3.99 5.66 -4.75
N THR A 125 3.21 6.24 -3.82
CA THR A 125 2.00 5.60 -3.22
C THR A 125 1.06 5.01 -4.26
N PHE A 126 1.00 5.62 -5.46
CA PHE A 126 0.11 5.23 -6.55
C PHE A 126 0.80 4.38 -7.62
N ASP A 127 1.97 3.80 -7.32
CA ASP A 127 2.65 2.90 -8.23
C ASP A 127 1.76 1.71 -8.61
N ARG A 128 1.71 1.45 -9.92
CA ARG A 128 0.81 0.48 -10.53
C ARG A 128 1.54 -0.83 -10.75
N GLU A 129 1.67 -1.61 -9.69
CA GLU A 129 2.27 -2.93 -9.73
C GLU A 129 1.78 -3.83 -8.58
N TYR A 130 1.99 -5.13 -8.71
CA TYR A 130 1.72 -6.09 -7.65
C TYR A 130 2.61 -5.87 -6.43
N CYS A 131 2.04 -6.15 -5.25
CA CYS A 131 2.74 -6.38 -4.00
C CYS A 131 3.84 -7.44 -4.20
N ILE A 132 4.99 -7.21 -3.58
CA ILE A 132 6.21 -8.02 -3.70
C ILE A 132 6.03 -9.51 -3.35
N PHE A 133 5.00 -9.85 -2.57
CA PHE A 133 4.68 -11.24 -2.22
C PHE A 133 3.78 -11.97 -3.22
N TYR A 134 3.32 -11.29 -4.28
CA TYR A 134 2.49 -11.91 -5.30
C TYR A 134 3.34 -12.41 -6.47
N ASP A 135 3.44 -13.72 -6.56
CA ASP A 135 3.99 -14.41 -7.71
C ASP A 135 2.96 -14.37 -8.85
N LYS A 136 3.22 -13.49 -9.83
CA LYS A 136 2.36 -13.29 -10.99
C LYS A 136 2.36 -14.49 -11.94
N GLU A 137 3.46 -15.22 -12.04
CA GLU A 137 3.62 -16.35 -12.96
C GLU A 137 2.78 -17.53 -12.47
N ASN A 138 2.89 -17.85 -11.18
CA ASN A 138 2.18 -18.97 -10.56
C ASN A 138 0.84 -18.57 -9.93
N LYS A 139 0.46 -17.28 -10.00
CA LYS A 139 -0.76 -16.71 -9.40
C LYS A 139 -0.88 -17.07 -7.92
N HIS A 140 0.19 -16.82 -7.18
CA HIS A 140 0.34 -17.26 -5.79
C HIS A 140 0.73 -16.10 -4.87
N CYS A 141 0.30 -16.15 -3.61
CA CYS A 141 0.74 -15.21 -2.59
C CYS A 141 1.63 -15.95 -1.59
N LEU A 142 2.91 -15.59 -1.54
CA LEU A 142 3.95 -16.29 -0.77
C LEU A 142 3.64 -16.33 0.74
N ILE A 143 3.01 -15.27 1.25
CA ILE A 143 2.60 -15.17 2.66
C ILE A 143 1.13 -15.54 2.89
N HIS A 144 0.44 -16.19 1.95
CA HIS A 144 -1.00 -16.45 2.07
C HIS A 144 -1.43 -17.08 3.41
N PRO A 145 -0.71 -18.07 3.99
CA PRO A 145 -1.07 -18.66 5.28
C PRO A 145 -0.98 -17.68 6.46
N VAL A 146 -0.07 -16.70 6.38
CA VAL A 146 0.20 -15.72 7.44
C VAL A 146 -0.13 -14.28 7.04
N ARG A 147 -0.90 -14.09 5.97
CA ARG A 147 -1.25 -12.76 5.47
C ARG A 147 -1.91 -11.90 6.56
N PRO A 148 -1.75 -10.58 6.53
CA PRO A 148 -2.37 -9.68 7.50
C PRO A 148 -3.87 -9.89 7.67
N GLN A 149 -4.37 -9.57 8.85
CA GLN A 149 -5.79 -9.68 9.21
C GLN A 149 -6.68 -8.91 8.24
N GLU A 150 -6.25 -7.71 7.83
CA GLU A 150 -6.91 -6.91 6.80
C GLU A 150 -7.17 -7.72 5.51
N ALA A 151 -6.17 -8.45 5.02
CA ALA A 151 -6.29 -9.29 3.83
C ALA A 151 -7.16 -10.55 4.05
N LYS A 152 -7.44 -10.94 5.29
CA LYS A 152 -8.37 -12.04 5.63
C LYS A 152 -9.83 -11.56 5.70
N ILE A 153 -10.05 -10.33 6.15
CA ILE A 153 -11.40 -9.77 6.36
C ILE A 153 -11.96 -9.05 5.13
N VAL A 154 -11.10 -8.45 4.30
CA VAL A 154 -11.49 -7.84 3.02
C VAL A 154 -11.69 -8.97 2.00
N LYS A 155 -12.95 -9.26 1.68
CA LYS A 155 -13.37 -10.41 0.88
C LYS A 155 -14.11 -9.91 -0.35
N CYS A 156 -13.46 -9.91 -1.52
CA CYS A 156 -14.06 -9.35 -2.73
C CYS A 156 -15.41 -9.98 -3.11
N TRP A 157 -15.67 -11.23 -2.71
CA TRP A 157 -16.93 -11.97 -2.93
C TRP A 157 -18.05 -11.65 -1.93
N ARG A 158 -17.84 -10.74 -0.97
CA ARG A 158 -18.84 -10.37 0.04
C ARG A 158 -19.09 -8.86 0.00
N ALA A 159 -20.35 -8.48 -0.22
CA ALA A 159 -20.76 -7.08 -0.11
C ALA A 159 -20.45 -6.54 1.30
N ASN A 160 -20.02 -5.27 1.39
CA ASN A 160 -19.68 -4.57 2.64
C ASN A 160 -18.51 -5.19 3.45
N SER A 161 -17.74 -6.13 2.88
CA SER A 161 -16.51 -6.61 3.53
C SER A 161 -15.47 -5.48 3.57
N GLY A 162 -14.78 -5.32 4.71
CA GLY A 162 -13.81 -4.23 4.88
C GLY A 162 -14.40 -2.88 5.27
N ASN A 163 -15.72 -2.77 5.48
CA ASN A 163 -16.34 -1.54 5.98
C ASN A 163 -15.96 -1.24 7.44
N ASP A 164 -15.63 -2.27 8.22
CA ASP A 164 -15.10 -2.10 9.56
C ASP A 164 -13.64 -1.65 9.52
N ARG A 165 -13.45 -0.33 9.59
CA ARG A 165 -12.14 0.31 9.57
C ARG A 165 -11.29 -0.05 10.79
N SER A 166 -11.90 -0.46 11.91
CA SER A 166 -11.15 -0.88 13.11
C SER A 166 -10.25 -2.09 12.86
N CYS A 167 -10.55 -2.86 11.81
CA CYS A 167 -9.84 -4.06 11.42
C CYS A 167 -8.75 -3.81 10.35
N TRP A 168 -8.55 -2.57 9.90
CA TRP A 168 -7.51 -2.25 8.92
C TRP A 168 -6.14 -2.26 9.60
N GLY A 169 -5.08 -2.51 8.85
CA GLY A 169 -3.73 -2.50 9.42
C GLY A 169 -3.36 -1.15 10.02
N ILE A 170 -3.61 -0.08 9.25
CA ILE A 170 -3.22 1.29 9.59
C ILE A 170 -3.76 1.76 10.95
N THR A 171 -4.95 1.32 11.37
CA THR A 171 -5.57 1.78 12.62
C THR A 171 -4.93 1.16 13.87
N ALA A 172 -4.07 0.16 13.73
CA ALA A 172 -3.30 -0.42 14.83
C ALA A 172 -1.96 0.31 15.06
N TRP A 173 -1.55 1.20 14.15
CA TRP A 173 -0.30 1.94 14.26
C TRP A 173 -0.45 3.21 15.12
N ASN A 174 0.61 3.55 15.84
CA ASN A 174 0.76 4.80 16.58
C ASN A 174 2.17 5.37 16.31
N SER A 175 2.49 6.54 16.88
CA SER A 175 3.77 7.22 16.67
C SER A 175 4.99 6.41 17.12
N ASP A 176 4.83 5.51 18.08
CA ASP A 176 5.94 4.86 18.77
C ASP A 176 6.28 3.51 18.16
N HIS A 177 5.29 2.85 17.52
CA HIS A 177 5.47 1.54 16.91
C HIS A 177 6.57 1.52 15.86
N ILE A 178 6.74 2.59 15.06
CA ILE A 178 7.80 2.61 14.05
C ILE A 178 9.20 2.53 14.69
N LEU A 179 9.39 3.15 15.87
CA LEU A 179 10.67 3.17 16.58
C LEU A 179 11.02 1.82 17.21
N TYR A 180 10.01 0.97 17.49
CA TYR A 180 10.25 -0.42 17.90
C TYR A 180 10.92 -1.23 16.78
N PHE A 181 10.52 -1.00 15.53
CA PHE A 181 11.06 -1.71 14.37
C PHE A 181 12.33 -1.05 13.83
N LEU A 182 12.41 0.28 13.90
CA LEU A 182 13.47 1.12 13.35
C LEU A 182 13.86 2.19 14.38
N PRO A 183 14.72 1.87 15.37
CA PRO A 183 15.07 2.79 16.46
C PRO A 183 15.71 4.10 16.00
N ASP A 184 16.42 4.07 14.88
CA ASP A 184 17.09 5.24 14.28
C ASP A 184 16.21 5.97 13.25
N PHE A 185 14.92 5.64 13.15
CA PHE A 185 14.02 6.27 12.18
C PHE A 185 13.85 7.76 12.46
N SER A 186 14.03 8.56 11.41
CA SER A 186 13.79 10.00 11.41
C SER A 186 12.78 10.39 10.32
N PRO A 187 11.75 11.22 10.65
CA PRO A 187 10.64 11.52 9.76
C PRO A 187 10.95 12.54 8.64
N HIS A 188 12.21 12.90 8.36
CA HIS A 188 12.56 13.95 7.41
C HIS A 188 12.33 13.54 5.94
N ILE A 189 11.08 13.64 5.48
CA ILE A 189 10.58 13.20 4.16
C ILE A 189 11.32 13.82 2.97
N LEU A 190 11.81 15.06 3.12
CA LEU A 190 12.30 15.87 2.01
C LEU A 190 13.83 15.96 1.92
N GLU A 191 14.55 15.67 3.01
CA GLU A 191 16.02 15.75 3.02
C GLU A 191 16.65 14.45 2.52
N ASP A 192 16.04 13.29 2.81
CA ASP A 192 16.58 11.98 2.46
C ASP A 192 16.10 11.45 1.09
N ASN A 193 15.01 11.99 0.53
CA ASN A 193 14.43 11.52 -0.74
C ASN A 193 13.96 12.68 -1.63
N LYS A 194 14.88 13.26 -2.41
CA LYS A 194 14.54 14.18 -3.52
C LYS A 194 13.84 13.43 -4.65
N TYR A 195 12.58 13.07 -4.48
CA TYR A 195 11.78 12.51 -5.57
C TYR A 195 11.36 13.62 -6.54
N VAL A 196 11.94 13.61 -7.74
CA VAL A 196 11.48 14.41 -8.88
C VAL A 196 10.56 13.53 -9.73
N PRO A 197 9.27 13.86 -9.90
CA PRO A 197 8.35 13.03 -10.68
C PRO A 197 8.87 12.86 -12.12
N PRO A 198 8.76 11.65 -12.71
CA PRO A 198 9.26 11.38 -14.05
C PRO A 198 8.56 12.26 -15.10
N LYS A 199 9.33 12.77 -16.07
CA LYS A 199 8.86 13.70 -17.12
C LYS A 199 7.63 13.20 -17.90
N SER A 200 7.38 11.90 -17.98
CA SER A 200 6.17 11.33 -18.62
C SER A 200 4.86 11.62 -17.87
N SER A 201 4.94 12.20 -16.67
CA SER A 201 3.81 12.70 -15.87
C SER A 201 3.66 14.23 -15.90
N MET A 202 4.60 14.92 -16.57
CA MET A 202 4.53 16.36 -16.84
C MET A 202 3.87 16.57 -18.19
N LEU A 203 2.94 17.53 -18.26
CA LEU A 203 2.26 17.92 -19.49
C LEU A 203 3.27 18.10 -20.64
N PRO A 204 2.93 17.77 -21.90
CA PRO A 204 3.66 18.33 -23.02
C PRO A 204 3.67 19.85 -22.84
N SER A 205 4.87 20.43 -22.82
CA SER A 205 5.06 21.88 -22.89
C SER A 205 4.24 22.39 -24.05
N LYS A 206 3.19 23.16 -23.77
CA LYS A 206 2.38 23.80 -24.79
C LYS A 206 3.28 24.75 -25.57
N TYR A 207 3.55 24.40 -26.83
CA TYR A 207 3.61 25.37 -27.92
C TYR A 207 2.26 25.35 -28.63
#